data_AF-A0A1G4BHV4-F1
#
_entry.id   AF-A0A1G4BHV4-F1
#
_cell.length_a   1.000
_cell.length_b   1.000
_cell.length_c   1.000
_cell.angle_alpha   90.00
_cell.angle_beta   90.00
_cell.angle_gamma   90.00
#
_symmetry.space_group_name_H-M   'P 1'
#
loop_
_entity.id
_entity.type
_entity.pdbx_description
1 polymer ?
#
loop_
_entity_poly.entity_id
_entity_poly.type
_entity_poly.pdbx_seq_one_letter_code
_entity_poly.pdbx_strand_id
1 'polypeptide(L)'
;MRFFALASLVAVAAALPAALAPAEQSTDLTSRSESFTAPAIVLERAAGGNPVDLTYSWPADTISWIGLDVQFQATNLGNGKYSFEFWNSGPANGGSWNFRVSNAGNTLGQKDVAPASHATIEVQQTGSNFNIYIQSV
;
A
#
# COMPACT_ATOMS: atom_id res chain seq x y z
N MET A 1 -39.40 1.48 65.92
CA MET A 1 -38.11 0.84 66.28
C MET A 1 -37.29 0.66 65.02
N ARG A 2 -36.02 1.12 65.05
CA ARG A 2 -34.82 0.59 64.35
C ARG A 2 -34.88 0.46 62.82
N PHE A 3 -34.27 1.37 62.05
CA PHE A 3 -32.86 1.38 61.60
C PHE A 3 -32.44 0.12 60.80
N PHE A 4 -32.19 0.22 59.48
CA PHE A 4 -30.86 0.40 58.84
C PHE A 4 -30.92 0.14 57.32
N ALA A 5 -30.03 0.84 56.62
CA ALA A 5 -29.85 0.96 55.18
C ALA A 5 -29.21 -0.28 54.51
N LEU A 6 -29.31 -0.36 53.18
CA LEU A 6 -28.22 -0.85 52.33
C LEU A 6 -28.34 -0.29 50.90
N ALA A 7 -27.25 0.33 50.48
CA ALA A 7 -26.98 0.89 49.18
C ALA A 7 -26.85 -0.19 48.10
N SER A 8 -27.07 0.19 46.84
CA SER A 8 -26.33 -0.34 45.68
C SER A 8 -26.48 0.61 44.49
N LEU A 9 -25.36 1.19 44.08
CA LEU A 9 -25.18 1.93 42.83
C LEU A 9 -25.56 1.05 41.63
N VAL A 10 -26.29 1.62 40.67
CA VAL A 10 -26.20 1.19 39.27
C VAL A 10 -25.45 2.28 38.52
N ALA A 11 -24.21 1.98 38.16
CA ALA A 11 -23.45 2.73 37.17
C ALA A 11 -23.51 1.95 35.84
N VAL A 12 -24.08 2.53 34.79
CA VAL A 12 -23.69 2.22 33.40
C VAL A 12 -23.82 3.47 32.53
N ALA A 13 -22.64 3.97 32.15
CA ALA A 13 -22.22 4.56 30.89
C ALA A 13 -23.14 5.55 30.13
N ALA A 14 -22.61 6.76 30.02
CA ALA A 14 -22.79 7.63 28.86
C ALA A 14 -22.38 6.91 27.56
N ALA A 15 -23.13 7.11 26.48
CA ALA A 15 -22.60 6.99 25.12
C ALA A 15 -23.42 7.88 24.16
N LEU A 16 -22.67 8.68 23.42
CA LEU A 16 -23.04 9.87 22.66
C LEU A 16 -24.06 9.64 21.53
N PRO A 17 -24.83 10.68 21.14
CA PRO A 17 -25.29 10.85 19.77
C PRO A 17 -24.13 11.45 18.96
N ALA A 18 -23.25 10.60 18.41
CA ALA A 18 -22.23 11.06 17.48
C ALA A 18 -22.82 11.02 16.06
N ALA A 19 -23.09 12.22 15.54
CA ALA A 19 -23.44 12.46 14.16
C ALA A 19 -22.50 11.71 13.20
N LEU A 20 -23.10 11.03 12.23
CA LEU A 20 -22.42 10.51 11.05
C LEU A 20 -21.79 11.70 10.30
N ALA A 21 -20.52 11.96 10.56
CA ALA A 21 -19.71 12.81 9.70
C ALA A 21 -19.44 12.08 8.37
N PRO A 22 -19.35 12.79 7.24
CA PRO A 22 -18.93 12.20 5.98
C PRO A 22 -17.52 11.63 6.16
N ALA A 23 -17.30 10.40 5.69
CA ALA A 23 -15.95 9.89 5.53
C ALA A 23 -15.25 10.78 4.49
N GLU A 24 -14.44 11.72 4.97
CA GLU A 24 -13.47 12.41 4.13
C GLU A 24 -12.47 11.37 3.65
N GLN A 25 -12.63 10.98 2.40
CA GLN A 25 -11.66 10.19 1.67
C GLN A 25 -10.43 11.07 1.51
N SER A 26 -9.45 10.91 2.41
CA SER A 26 -8.18 11.63 2.38
C SER A 26 -7.43 11.33 1.07
N THR A 27 -7.57 12.22 0.09
CA THR A 27 -6.65 12.37 -1.04
C THR A 27 -5.37 13.04 -0.58
N ASP A 28 -4.62 12.39 0.31
CA ASP A 28 -3.33 12.88 0.79
C ASP A 28 -2.21 12.04 0.19
N LEU A 29 -1.94 12.24 -1.10
CA LEU A 29 -0.80 11.66 -1.80
C LEU A 29 0.54 12.32 -1.38
N THR A 30 0.50 13.38 -0.56
CA THR A 30 1.66 14.23 -0.24
C THR A 30 2.27 13.94 1.15
N SER A 31 1.60 13.20 2.04
CA SER A 31 1.97 13.17 3.47
C SER A 31 2.61 11.88 3.99
N ARG A 32 3.08 10.97 3.13
CA ARG A 32 3.76 9.74 3.60
C ARG A 32 5.27 9.93 3.82
N SER A 33 5.62 10.86 4.72
CA SER A 33 7.00 11.03 5.24
C SER A 33 7.16 10.55 6.69
N GLU A 34 6.25 9.70 7.20
CA GLU A 34 6.29 9.26 8.60
C GLU A 34 6.55 7.76 8.70
N SER A 35 7.76 7.44 9.18
CA SER A 35 8.21 6.14 9.71
C SER A 35 8.17 4.94 8.77
N PHE A 36 9.08 4.94 7.79
CA PHE A 36 9.49 3.70 7.12
C PHE A 36 10.75 3.14 7.80
N THR A 37 10.62 2.01 8.49
CA THR A 37 11.76 1.11 8.69
C THR A 37 11.87 0.21 7.46
N ALA A 38 12.24 0.80 6.32
CA ALA A 38 12.57 0.04 5.11
C ALA A 38 14.10 -0.13 5.06
N PRO A 39 14.63 -1.31 4.70
CA PRO A 39 16.02 -1.40 4.29
C PRO A 39 16.22 -0.43 3.12
N ALA A 40 17.20 0.46 3.23
CA ALA A 40 17.46 1.51 2.25
C ALA A 40 17.57 0.91 0.85
N ILE A 41 16.57 1.16 -0.01
CA ILE A 41 16.62 0.75 -1.40
C ILE A 41 17.04 1.96 -2.24
N VAL A 42 18.06 1.70 -3.05
CA VAL A 42 18.77 2.60 -3.95
C VAL A 42 17.78 3.42 -4.80
N LEU A 43 18.04 4.73 -4.84
CA LEU A 43 17.36 5.73 -5.66
C LEU A 43 17.69 5.53 -7.15
N GLU A 44 17.31 4.38 -7.74
CA GLU A 44 17.43 4.20 -9.19
C GLU A 44 16.30 4.93 -9.89
N ARG A 45 16.67 5.91 -10.72
CA ARG A 45 15.76 6.71 -11.51
C ARG A 45 15.01 5.82 -12.52
N ALA A 46 13.73 5.55 -12.27
CA ALA A 46 12.74 5.42 -13.35
C ALA A 46 12.41 6.79 -13.98
N ALA A 47 13.41 7.66 -14.14
CA ALA A 47 13.22 8.99 -14.71
C ALA A 47 13.49 8.91 -16.22
N GLY A 48 12.50 9.28 -17.03
CA GLY A 48 12.68 9.43 -18.47
C GLY A 48 12.40 8.20 -19.33
N GLY A 49 11.49 7.31 -18.90
CA GLY A 49 10.95 6.24 -19.75
C GLY A 49 11.84 5.00 -19.91
N ASN A 50 12.98 4.92 -19.21
CA ASN A 50 13.76 3.69 -19.17
C ASN A 50 13.03 2.64 -18.31
N PRO A 51 12.90 1.40 -18.80
CA PRO A 51 12.29 0.36 -18.03
C PRO A 51 13.15 0.00 -16.81
N VAL A 52 12.49 -0.27 -15.70
CA VAL A 52 13.09 -0.74 -14.45
C VAL A 52 12.76 -2.21 -14.28
N ASP A 53 13.76 -3.01 -13.94
CA ASP A 53 13.65 -4.45 -13.73
C ASP A 53 14.31 -4.81 -12.39
N LEU A 54 13.49 -5.13 -11.40
CA LEU A 54 13.93 -5.37 -10.02
C LEU A 54 13.47 -6.75 -9.54
N THR A 55 14.37 -7.48 -8.91
CA THR A 55 14.07 -8.80 -8.34
C THR A 55 14.14 -8.76 -6.83
N TYR A 56 13.09 -9.27 -6.17
CA TYR A 56 12.95 -9.29 -4.72
C TYR A 56 12.55 -10.67 -4.22
N SER A 57 13.01 -11.03 -3.03
CA SER A 57 12.42 -12.14 -2.28
C SER A 57 11.03 -11.73 -1.78
N TRP A 58 10.12 -12.70 -1.65
CA TRP A 58 8.81 -12.47 -1.05
C TRP A 58 8.96 -11.94 0.39
N PRO A 59 8.40 -10.75 0.72
CA PRO A 59 8.60 -10.17 2.03
C PRO A 59 7.83 -10.94 3.10
N ALA A 60 8.35 -10.96 4.34
CA ALA A 60 7.61 -11.47 5.48
C ALA A 60 6.41 -10.58 5.80
N ASP A 61 6.62 -9.25 5.80
CA ASP A 61 5.60 -8.26 6.12
C ASP A 61 5.36 -7.31 4.94
N THR A 62 6.30 -6.40 4.67
CA THR A 62 6.18 -5.41 3.59
C THR A 62 7.54 -4.99 3.07
N ILE A 63 7.65 -4.75 1.77
CA ILE A 63 8.76 -4.01 1.16
C ILE A 63 8.23 -2.86 0.33
N SER A 64 9.06 -1.85 0.10
CA SER A 64 8.69 -0.71 -0.73
C SER A 64 9.88 -0.22 -1.52
N TRP A 65 9.62 0.26 -2.72
CA TRP A 65 10.58 0.91 -3.58
C TRP A 65 10.02 2.23 -4.06
N ILE A 66 10.86 3.24 -4.06
CA ILE A 66 10.49 4.63 -4.36
C ILE A 66 11.42 5.12 -5.46
N GLY A 67 10.85 5.35 -6.65
CA GLY A 67 11.44 6.14 -7.72
C GLY A 67 10.93 7.58 -7.69
N LEU A 68 11.35 8.40 -8.65
CA LEU A 68 10.90 9.79 -8.76
C LEU A 68 9.42 9.91 -9.16
N ASP A 69 9.02 9.20 -10.21
CA ASP A 69 7.65 9.28 -10.76
C ASP A 69 6.82 8.03 -10.46
N VAL A 70 7.47 6.94 -10.06
CA VAL A 70 6.85 5.64 -9.85
C VAL A 70 7.29 5.03 -8.54
N GLN A 71 6.38 4.36 -7.87
CA GLN A 71 6.63 3.70 -6.58
C GLN A 71 5.87 2.39 -6.53
N PHE A 72 6.33 1.44 -5.72
CA PHE A 72 5.54 0.27 -5.39
C PHE A 72 5.73 -0.19 -3.94
N GLN A 73 4.73 -0.89 -3.44
CA GLN A 73 4.73 -1.54 -2.13
C GLN A 73 4.17 -2.94 -2.28
N ALA A 74 4.87 -3.93 -1.73
CA ALA A 74 4.42 -5.30 -1.69
C ALA A 74 4.19 -5.71 -0.24
N THR A 75 2.97 -6.12 0.11
CA THR A 75 2.55 -6.46 1.47
C THR A 75 2.05 -7.90 1.53
N ASN A 76 2.54 -8.65 2.50
CA ASN A 76 2.07 -10.00 2.78
C ASN A 76 0.68 -9.96 3.42
N LEU A 77 -0.30 -10.61 2.81
CA LEU A 77 -1.67 -10.74 3.33
C LEU A 77 -1.87 -12.05 4.12
N GLY A 78 -0.83 -12.88 4.21
CA GLY A 78 -0.89 -14.23 4.75
C GLY A 78 -1.34 -15.26 3.72
N ASN A 79 -1.22 -16.55 4.08
CA ASN A 79 -1.62 -17.69 3.22
C ASN A 79 -0.97 -17.68 1.82
N GLY A 80 0.24 -17.14 1.71
CA GLY A 80 0.96 -16.99 0.45
C GLY A 80 0.33 -15.97 -0.51
N LYS A 81 -0.55 -15.09 -0.05
CA LYS A 81 -1.11 -13.99 -0.84
C LYS A 81 -0.37 -12.69 -0.55
N TYR A 82 -0.22 -11.88 -1.59
CA TYR A 82 0.47 -10.61 -1.52
C TYR A 82 -0.34 -9.53 -2.22
N SER A 83 -0.47 -8.37 -1.58
CA SER A 83 -0.99 -7.14 -2.19
C SER A 83 0.16 -6.35 -2.76
N PHE A 84 0.02 -5.91 -4.00
CA PHE A 84 0.93 -4.99 -4.65
C PHE A 84 0.19 -3.70 -4.95
N GLU A 85 0.68 -2.62 -4.35
CA GLU A 85 0.20 -1.27 -4.62
C GLU A 85 1.24 -0.52 -5.45
N PHE A 86 0.78 0.12 -6.51
CA PHE A 86 1.58 0.82 -7.50
C PHE A 86 1.14 2.27 -7.57
N TRP A 87 2.09 3.19 -7.61
CA TRP A 87 1.81 4.62 -7.75
C TRP A 87 2.52 5.19 -8.97
N ASN A 88 1.80 6.02 -9.70
CA ASN A 88 2.34 6.95 -10.68
C ASN A 88 2.16 8.36 -10.11
N SER A 89 3.22 8.83 -9.44
CA SER A 89 3.32 10.17 -8.84
C SER A 89 3.83 11.22 -9.84
N GLY A 90 4.01 10.85 -11.11
CA GLY A 90 4.31 11.79 -12.18
C GLY A 90 3.23 12.86 -12.33
N PRO A 91 3.54 13.97 -13.02
CA PRO A 91 2.60 15.07 -13.20
C PRO A 91 1.34 14.61 -13.93
N ALA A 92 0.21 15.27 -13.69
CA ALA A 92 -1.10 14.86 -14.26
C ALA A 92 -1.14 14.86 -15.80
N ASN A 93 -0.29 15.64 -16.45
CA ASN A 93 -0.09 15.67 -17.90
C ASN A 93 1.02 14.72 -18.39
N GLY A 94 1.53 13.86 -17.53
CA GLY A 94 2.56 12.87 -17.81
C GLY A 94 2.02 11.60 -18.47
N GLY A 95 2.91 10.63 -18.69
CA GLY A 95 2.58 9.32 -19.25
C GLY A 95 1.99 8.34 -18.22
N SER A 96 1.37 7.28 -18.73
CA SER A 96 0.99 6.13 -17.89
C SER A 96 2.17 5.17 -17.76
N TRP A 97 2.16 4.36 -16.70
CA TRP A 97 3.18 3.36 -16.45
C TRP A 97 2.55 1.97 -16.30
N ASN A 98 3.15 0.98 -16.94
CA ASN A 98 2.80 -0.43 -16.78
C ASN A 98 3.69 -1.02 -15.69
N PHE A 99 3.05 -1.59 -14.66
CA PHE A 99 3.69 -2.34 -13.60
C PHE A 99 3.36 -3.82 -13.78
N ARG A 100 4.37 -4.67 -13.84
CA ARG A 100 4.22 -6.11 -14.02
C ARG A 100 4.98 -6.86 -12.93
N VAL A 101 4.25 -7.72 -12.21
CA VAL A 101 4.78 -8.70 -11.28
C VAL A 101 4.94 -10.02 -12.01
N SER A 102 6.13 -10.61 -11.98
CA SER A 102 6.41 -11.88 -12.64
C SER A 102 7.28 -12.81 -11.80
N ASN A 103 7.26 -14.11 -12.09
CA ASN A 103 8.20 -15.08 -11.55
C ASN A 103 8.61 -16.06 -12.65
N ALA A 104 9.93 -16.27 -12.80
CA ALA A 104 10.50 -17.16 -13.82
C ALA A 104 9.93 -16.93 -15.25
N GLY A 105 9.73 -15.66 -15.63
CA GLY A 105 9.17 -15.27 -16.93
C GLY A 105 7.64 -15.32 -17.03
N ASN A 106 6.93 -15.85 -16.04
CA ASN A 106 5.47 -15.87 -16.01
C ASN A 106 4.92 -14.62 -15.35
N THR A 107 3.97 -13.95 -16.00
CA THR A 107 3.27 -12.80 -15.40
C THR A 107 2.29 -13.30 -14.35
N LEU A 108 2.46 -12.85 -13.11
CA LEU A 108 1.56 -13.13 -12.00
C LEU A 108 0.44 -12.09 -11.93
N GLY A 109 0.75 -10.85 -12.30
CA GLY A 109 -0.22 -9.77 -12.42
C GLY A 109 0.41 -8.53 -13.04
N GLN A 110 -0.42 -7.69 -13.64
CA GLN A 110 0.04 -6.44 -14.25
C GLN A 110 -1.05 -5.38 -14.22
N LYS A 111 -0.64 -4.11 -14.23
CA LYS A 111 -1.56 -2.97 -14.24
C LYS A 111 -0.93 -1.75 -14.91
N ASP A 112 -1.71 -1.10 -15.75
CA ASP A 112 -1.41 0.25 -16.22
C ASP A 112 -1.96 1.28 -15.23
N VAL A 113 -1.11 2.23 -14.84
CA VAL A 113 -1.43 3.28 -13.88
C VAL A 113 -1.31 4.63 -14.55
N ALA A 114 -2.45 5.33 -14.64
CA ALA A 114 -2.54 6.67 -15.18
C ALA A 114 -1.69 7.67 -14.38
N PRO A 115 -1.28 8.82 -14.97
CA PRO A 115 -0.57 9.88 -14.26
C PRO A 115 -1.36 10.36 -13.03
N ALA A 116 -0.63 10.74 -11.98
CA ALA A 116 -1.18 11.17 -10.69
C ALA A 116 -2.22 10.18 -10.11
N SER A 117 -1.94 8.88 -10.23
CA SER A 117 -2.87 7.81 -9.82
C SER A 117 -2.15 6.64 -9.16
N HIS A 118 -2.94 5.67 -8.69
CA HIS A 118 -2.44 4.44 -8.10
C HIS A 118 -3.37 3.26 -8.45
N ALA A 119 -2.85 2.06 -8.29
CA ALA A 119 -3.64 0.84 -8.44
C ALA A 119 -3.10 -0.29 -7.57
N THR A 120 -3.98 -1.22 -7.22
CA THR A 120 -3.64 -2.38 -6.40
C THR A 120 -3.98 -3.67 -7.14
N ILE A 121 -3.14 -4.68 -6.99
CA ILE A 121 -3.42 -6.06 -7.42
C ILE A 121 -3.06 -7.05 -6.30
N GLU A 122 -3.77 -8.17 -6.27
CA GLU A 122 -3.39 -9.30 -5.43
C GLU A 122 -2.75 -10.38 -6.29
N VAL A 123 -1.67 -11.00 -5.79
CA VAL A 123 -1.01 -12.12 -6.44
C VAL A 123 -0.75 -13.25 -5.45
N GLN A 124 -0.72 -14.47 -5.96
CA GLN A 124 -0.31 -15.64 -5.19
C GLN A 124 1.21 -15.81 -5.30
N GLN A 125 1.85 -16.04 -4.16
CA GLN A 125 3.26 -16.37 -4.07
C GLN A 125 3.57 -17.58 -4.95
N THR A 126 4.56 -17.40 -5.83
CA THR A 126 5.07 -18.44 -6.71
C THR A 126 6.59 -18.41 -6.65
N GLY A 127 7.21 -19.57 -6.41
CA GLY A 127 8.66 -19.68 -6.28
C GLY A 127 9.23 -18.92 -5.07
N SER A 128 10.55 -18.67 -5.10
CA SER A 128 11.29 -18.06 -3.99
C SER A 128 11.37 -16.53 -4.07
N ASN A 129 11.08 -15.95 -5.23
CA ASN A 129 11.21 -14.52 -5.50
C ASN A 129 10.12 -14.05 -6.45
N PHE A 130 10.06 -12.75 -6.67
CA PHE A 130 9.30 -12.14 -7.75
C PHE A 130 10.15 -11.05 -8.41
N ASN A 131 9.72 -10.70 -9.60
CA ASN A 131 10.29 -9.66 -10.44
C ASN A 131 9.25 -8.57 -10.65
N ILE A 132 9.67 -7.31 -10.50
CA ILE A 132 8.89 -6.12 -10.81
C ILE A 132 9.52 -5.46 -12.02
N TYR A 133 8.74 -5.44 -13.10
CA TYR A 133 9.07 -4.73 -14.32
C TYR A 133 8.18 -3.50 -14.45
N ILE A 134 8.79 -2.33 -14.64
CA ILE A 134 8.09 -1.04 -14.75
C ILE A 134 8.52 -0.39 -16.05
N GLN A 135 7.56 0.01 -16.89
CA GLN A 135 7.86 0.69 -18.17
C GLN A 135 6.81 1.75 -18.48
N SER A 136 7.21 2.80 -19.20
CA SER A 136 6.27 3.80 -19.70
C SER A 136 5.42 3.19 -20.81
N VAL A 137 4.13 3.53 -20.84
CA VAL A 137 3.16 3.12 -21.86
C VAL A 137 3.04 4.16 -22.96
#